data_AF-A0A7R9ZU14-F1
#
_entry.id   AF-A0A7R9ZU14-F1
#
_cell.length_a   1.000
_cell.length_b   1.000
_cell.length_c   1.000
_cell.angle_alpha   90.00
_cell.angle_beta   90.00
_cell.angle_gamma   90.00
#
_symmetry.space_group_name_H-M   'P 1'
#
loop_
_entity.id
_entity.type
_entity.pdbx_description
1 polymer ?
#
loop_
_entity_poly.entity_id
_entity_poly.type
_entity_poly.pdbx_seq_one_letter_code
_entity_poly.pdbx_strand_id
1 'polypeptide(L)'
;MIPKTQQLRKTVFPLVGCASQWSSSTTNYSPTTLPSTFRSNPRIRSLRCYQQYRSLSSSPSKESTPGPPLDWNELYPSPSAIDVTPLAESLRSKVREFTKNERQLKLIGLLTNEGSHRLESEIYSDRIQQTFEEDGIDYKVWKYPETGQNLQNKESQNERLRWIQEKIQRINTSSDIDGALVFYPIHPFGQKGPYKNKLTGVYYKTQDDHIQDMIHPSKDVEGLCGTKWFQIRNSKQKDPPSIYPCTALSVLKILEEYHIRGKNTKESKNDHEVTNRSDGLFKESRCWKDQTISIVNRSGIMGRPLAVMLAEKGATVYSIDIDSILQFRPNGKRLRRCNPSKTTLESCLEESTVVVAGVPCEDFRIPLDRIQQGSTIVSVSEFPNVCEETLFAERPDIAYIPQVGKVTVATLSLNLLNLKKKRED
;
A
#
# COMPACT_ATOMS: atom_id res chain seq x y z
N MET A 1 -17.14 6.45 51.17
CA MET A 1 -15.82 5.82 50.89
C MET A 1 -16.07 4.61 50.00
N ILE A 2 -15.68 4.70 48.74
CA ILE A 2 -15.84 3.66 47.70
C ILE A 2 -14.47 3.57 47.00
N PRO A 3 -13.85 2.37 46.85
CA PRO A 3 -12.53 2.28 46.27
C PRO A 3 -12.55 2.45 44.74
N LYS A 4 -11.51 3.11 44.23
CA LYS A 4 -11.28 3.46 42.83
C LYS A 4 -11.05 2.22 41.95
N THR A 5 -11.86 2.06 40.92
CA THR A 5 -11.64 1.12 39.81
C THR A 5 -10.58 1.66 38.85
N GLN A 6 -9.52 0.87 38.62
CA GLN A 6 -8.44 1.15 37.68
C GLN A 6 -8.95 1.17 36.23
N GLN A 7 -8.64 2.25 35.51
CA GLN A 7 -8.84 2.37 34.07
C GLN A 7 -7.80 1.52 33.33
N LEU A 8 -8.26 0.46 32.63
CA LEU A 8 -7.46 -0.27 31.66
C LEU A 8 -7.35 0.52 30.36
N ARG A 9 -6.11 0.79 29.95
CA ARG A 9 -5.70 1.61 28.81
C ARG A 9 -5.91 0.85 27.49
N LYS A 10 -6.42 1.58 26.50
CA LYS A 10 -6.64 1.14 25.11
C LYS A 10 -5.31 1.12 24.34
N THR A 11 -4.93 -0.03 23.80
CA THR A 11 -3.89 -0.21 22.78
C THR A 11 -4.55 -0.34 21.41
N VAL A 12 -4.16 0.51 20.46
CA VAL A 12 -4.62 0.51 19.05
C VAL A 12 -3.37 0.39 18.19
N PHE A 13 -3.28 -0.65 17.36
CA PHE A 13 -2.13 -0.98 16.52
C PHE A 13 -2.14 -0.21 15.18
N PRO A 14 -1.08 0.52 14.80
CA PRO A 14 -0.86 0.96 13.43
C PRO A 14 -0.17 -0.13 12.60
N LEU A 15 -0.53 -0.17 11.31
CA LEU A 15 -0.12 -1.20 10.35
C LEU A 15 1.35 -1.02 9.90
N VAL A 16 2.02 -2.16 9.90
CA VAL A 16 3.45 -2.47 9.80
C VAL A 16 3.94 -2.49 8.36
N GLY A 17 5.19 -2.07 8.15
CA GLY A 17 6.10 -2.74 7.22
C GLY A 17 7.13 -3.54 8.04
N CYS A 18 7.16 -4.84 7.84
CA CYS A 18 8.32 -5.74 7.91
C CYS A 18 8.96 -6.15 9.27
N ALA A 19 8.46 -7.27 9.84
CA ALA A 19 9.12 -8.23 10.77
C ALA A 19 9.41 -7.99 12.30
N SER A 20 8.56 -8.61 13.12
CA SER A 20 8.74 -9.62 14.23
C SER A 20 9.89 -9.59 15.28
N GLN A 21 9.54 -9.60 16.58
CA GLN A 21 9.46 -10.80 17.48
C GLN A 21 9.12 -10.42 18.94
N TRP A 22 8.26 -11.23 19.59
CA TRP A 22 7.97 -11.20 21.04
C TRP A 22 8.55 -12.45 21.72
N SER A 23 9.17 -12.24 22.88
CA SER A 23 9.69 -13.29 23.75
C SER A 23 8.57 -13.99 24.52
N SER A 24 8.71 -15.31 24.63
CA SER A 24 7.92 -16.23 25.44
C SER A 24 7.83 -15.86 26.92
N SER A 25 6.62 -15.76 27.46
CA SER A 25 6.33 -16.15 28.84
C SER A 25 4.90 -16.65 28.98
N THR A 26 4.80 -17.90 29.42
CA THR A 26 3.59 -18.63 29.80
C THR A 26 2.94 -17.97 31.01
N THR A 27 1.63 -17.74 30.97
CA THR A 27 0.76 -17.86 32.16
C THR A 27 -0.70 -18.05 31.75
N ASN A 28 -1.30 -19.08 32.35
CA ASN A 28 -2.63 -19.63 32.10
C ASN A 28 -3.76 -18.64 32.41
N TYR A 29 -4.76 -18.51 31.52
CA TYR A 29 -6.17 -18.31 31.89
C TYR A 29 -7.09 -18.73 30.71
N SER A 30 -8.13 -19.51 31.02
CA SER A 30 -9.24 -19.92 30.15
C SER A 30 -10.56 -19.67 30.90
N PRO A 31 -11.74 -19.75 30.28
CA PRO A 31 -12.23 -18.94 29.15
C PRO A 31 -13.69 -18.46 29.36
N THR A 32 -14.24 -17.58 28.52
CA THR A 32 -15.70 -17.56 28.28
C THR A 32 -16.09 -17.00 26.91
N THR A 33 -16.56 -17.92 26.06
CA THR A 33 -17.61 -17.83 25.02
C THR A 33 -17.40 -16.95 23.78
N LEU A 34 -16.82 -17.57 22.73
CA LEU A 34 -17.21 -17.38 21.33
C LEU A 34 -17.72 -18.74 20.78
N PRO A 35 -18.72 -18.78 19.87
CA PRO A 35 -19.32 -20.03 19.41
C PRO A 35 -18.39 -20.85 18.52
N SER A 36 -18.48 -22.17 18.71
CA SER A 36 -17.69 -23.22 18.08
C SER A 36 -18.19 -23.60 16.68
N THR A 37 -17.44 -23.26 15.63
CA THR A 37 -17.26 -24.10 14.43
C THR A 37 -15.97 -23.69 13.72
N PHE A 38 -14.82 -24.01 14.32
CA PHE A 38 -13.54 -24.13 13.61
C PHE A 38 -13.00 -25.51 13.95
N ARG A 39 -13.33 -26.52 13.14
CA ARG A 39 -12.58 -27.78 13.16
C ARG A 39 -11.33 -27.57 12.31
N SER A 40 -10.21 -27.63 13.00
CA SER A 40 -8.85 -27.79 12.51
C SER A 40 -8.75 -28.76 11.33
N ASN A 41 -8.17 -28.32 10.22
CA ASN A 41 -7.60 -29.23 9.22
C ASN A 41 -6.06 -29.10 9.26
N PRO A 42 -5.33 -30.11 9.74
CA PRO A 42 -3.89 -30.07 9.84
C PRO A 42 -3.25 -30.52 8.52
N ARG A 43 -2.19 -29.81 8.10
CA ARG A 43 -1.33 -30.00 6.89
C ARG A 43 -1.72 -29.14 5.69
N ILE A 44 -1.53 -27.83 5.79
CA ILE A 44 -1.46 -26.94 4.62
C ILE A 44 0.02 -26.79 4.25
N ARG A 45 0.36 -27.17 3.01
CA ARG A 45 1.73 -27.14 2.43
C ARG A 45 2.08 -25.75 1.85
N SER A 46 1.36 -24.70 2.24
CA SER A 46 1.48 -23.33 1.72
C SER A 46 2.78 -22.61 2.11
N LEU A 47 3.62 -23.22 2.95
CA LEU A 47 4.93 -22.67 3.28
C LEU A 47 5.91 -22.69 2.10
N ARG A 48 5.72 -23.53 1.06
CA ARG A 48 6.72 -23.64 -0.02
C ARG A 48 6.94 -22.35 -0.82
N CYS A 49 5.88 -21.66 -1.23
CA CYS A 49 6.04 -20.45 -2.07
C CYS A 49 6.56 -19.26 -1.25
N TYR A 50 6.06 -19.08 -0.02
CA TYR A 50 6.54 -18.05 0.91
C TYR A 50 7.97 -18.33 1.41
N GLN A 51 8.32 -19.58 1.72
CA GLN A 51 9.69 -19.97 2.09
C GLN A 51 10.65 -19.91 0.91
N GLN A 52 10.23 -20.18 -0.33
CA GLN A 52 11.08 -19.97 -1.51
C GLN A 52 11.34 -18.48 -1.75
N TYR A 53 10.33 -17.63 -1.62
CA TYR A 53 10.52 -16.18 -1.64
C TYR A 53 11.41 -15.69 -0.48
N ARG A 54 11.30 -16.32 0.71
CA ARG A 54 12.18 -16.05 1.86
C ARG A 54 13.59 -16.61 1.70
N SER A 55 13.77 -17.69 0.93
CA SER A 55 15.08 -18.29 0.63
C SER A 55 15.89 -17.48 -0.38
N LEU A 56 15.23 -16.64 -1.18
CA LEU A 56 15.86 -15.55 -1.93
C LEU A 56 16.29 -14.38 -1.02
N SER A 57 15.89 -14.39 0.25
CA SER A 57 16.26 -13.43 1.29
C SER A 57 17.05 -14.06 2.45
N SER A 58 17.55 -15.29 2.30
CA SER A 58 18.63 -15.79 3.15
C SER A 58 19.97 -15.31 2.60
N SER A 59 20.84 -14.86 3.51
CA SER A 59 22.17 -14.30 3.29
C SER A 59 22.91 -14.90 2.09
N PRO A 60 23.62 -14.11 1.27
CA PRO A 60 24.61 -14.67 0.38
C PRO A 60 25.72 -15.26 1.24
N SER A 61 25.82 -16.59 1.27
CA SER A 61 27.16 -17.17 1.30
C SER A 61 27.90 -16.55 0.11
N LYS A 62 29.02 -15.89 0.39
CA LYS A 62 29.91 -15.33 -0.65
C LYS A 62 30.08 -16.40 -1.73
N GLU A 63 29.82 -16.02 -2.98
CA GLU A 63 29.79 -16.86 -4.19
C GLU A 63 28.47 -17.61 -4.45
N SER A 64 27.41 -16.87 -4.72
CA SER A 64 26.47 -17.29 -5.78
C SER A 64 25.93 -16.05 -6.48
N THR A 65 26.16 -15.95 -7.79
CA THR A 65 25.41 -15.03 -8.65
C THR A 65 23.93 -15.35 -8.49
N PRO A 66 23.05 -14.38 -8.13
CA PRO A 66 21.63 -14.65 -8.10
C PRO A 66 21.22 -15.14 -9.49
N GLY A 67 20.59 -16.31 -9.53
CA GLY A 67 20.07 -16.87 -10.78
C GLY A 67 19.08 -15.91 -11.45
N PRO A 68 18.75 -16.12 -12.73
CA PRO A 68 17.72 -15.33 -13.39
C PRO A 68 16.44 -15.34 -12.55
N PRO A 69 15.69 -14.21 -12.50
CA PRO A 69 14.42 -14.16 -11.78
C PRO A 69 13.51 -15.29 -12.28
N LEU A 70 12.88 -15.98 -11.32
CA LEU A 70 11.97 -17.09 -11.60
C LEU A 70 10.87 -16.66 -12.57
N ASP A 71 10.55 -17.52 -13.55
CA ASP A 71 9.49 -17.26 -14.52
C ASP A 71 8.12 -17.11 -13.82
N TRP A 72 7.26 -16.26 -14.36
CA TRP A 72 5.93 -16.02 -13.77
C TRP A 72 5.13 -17.31 -13.66
N ASN A 73 5.18 -18.17 -14.69
CA ASN A 73 4.41 -19.41 -14.70
C ASN A 73 4.95 -20.45 -13.72
N GLU A 74 6.24 -20.37 -13.35
CA GLU A 74 6.82 -21.20 -12.30
C GLU A 74 6.37 -20.73 -10.91
N LEU A 75 6.29 -19.41 -10.70
CA LEU A 75 5.84 -18.83 -9.43
C LEU A 75 4.33 -18.99 -9.23
N TYR A 76 3.55 -18.78 -10.29
CA TYR A 76 2.09 -18.80 -10.29
C TYR A 76 1.57 -19.62 -11.47
N PRO A 77 1.46 -20.96 -11.31
CA PRO A 77 1.02 -21.83 -12.39
C PRO A 77 -0.48 -21.73 -12.71
N SER A 78 -1.27 -21.07 -11.84
CA SER A 78 -2.70 -20.90 -12.05
C SER A 78 -2.97 -19.76 -13.04
N PRO A 79 -3.81 -19.97 -14.07
CA PRO A 79 -4.21 -18.90 -14.99
C PRO A 79 -5.06 -17.80 -14.32
N SER A 80 -5.56 -18.06 -13.12
CA SER A 80 -6.29 -17.07 -12.30
C SER A 80 -5.35 -16.04 -11.68
N ALA A 81 -4.03 -16.31 -11.61
CA ALA A 81 -3.03 -15.36 -11.16
C ALA A 81 -2.64 -14.40 -12.31
N ILE A 82 -2.69 -13.10 -12.03
CA ILE A 82 -2.47 -12.05 -13.03
C ILE A 82 -1.07 -11.46 -12.87
N ASP A 83 -0.26 -11.55 -13.94
CA ASP A 83 1.00 -10.85 -14.04
C ASP A 83 0.78 -9.37 -14.35
N VAL A 84 1.17 -8.50 -13.42
CA VAL A 84 1.09 -7.04 -13.55
C VAL A 84 2.34 -6.41 -14.17
N THR A 85 3.33 -7.22 -14.56
CA THR A 85 4.58 -6.76 -15.19
C THR A 85 4.35 -5.94 -16.46
N PRO A 86 3.45 -6.33 -17.39
CA PRO A 86 3.17 -5.53 -18.59
C PRO A 86 2.66 -4.11 -18.28
N LEU A 87 1.81 -3.97 -17.25
CA LEU A 87 1.33 -2.67 -16.81
C LEU A 87 2.48 -1.83 -16.22
N ALA A 88 3.31 -2.41 -15.35
CA ALA A 88 4.47 -1.71 -14.80
C ALA A 88 5.39 -1.19 -15.91
N GLU A 89 5.66 -2.02 -16.92
CA GLU A 89 6.53 -1.67 -18.04
C GLU A 89 5.94 -0.56 -18.93
N SER A 90 4.63 -0.61 -19.19
CA SER A 90 3.92 0.47 -19.89
C SER A 90 4.04 1.81 -19.15
N LEU A 91 3.90 1.81 -17.83
CA LEU A 91 4.03 3.02 -17.02
C LEU A 91 5.47 3.57 -17.02
N ARG A 92 6.46 2.70 -16.88
CA ARG A 92 7.90 3.05 -16.90
C ARG A 92 8.36 3.61 -18.25
N SER A 93 7.80 3.11 -19.35
CA SER A 93 8.15 3.57 -20.70
C SER A 93 8.00 5.08 -20.88
N LYS A 94 6.99 5.69 -20.25
CA LYS A 94 6.75 7.14 -20.27
C LYS A 94 7.83 7.93 -19.52
N VAL A 95 8.40 7.35 -18.47
CA VAL A 95 9.50 7.95 -17.72
C VAL A 95 10.79 7.86 -18.53
N ARG A 96 11.06 6.71 -19.14
CA ARG A 96 12.21 6.52 -20.04
C ARG A 96 12.20 7.46 -21.24
N GLU A 97 11.03 7.72 -21.81
CA GLU A 97 10.89 8.70 -22.90
C GLU A 97 11.32 10.11 -22.43
N PHE A 98 10.97 10.48 -21.21
CA PHE A 98 11.39 11.77 -20.64
C PHE A 98 12.89 11.84 -20.36
N THR A 99 13.47 10.82 -19.72
CA THR A 99 14.88 10.81 -19.32
C THR A 99 15.85 10.69 -20.51
N LYS A 100 15.41 10.11 -21.65
CA LYS A 100 16.17 10.10 -22.91
C LYS A 100 16.42 11.48 -23.50
N ASN A 101 15.55 12.47 -23.24
CA ASN A 101 15.68 13.82 -23.76
C ASN A 101 16.57 14.72 -22.87
N GLU A 102 17.63 14.13 -22.28
CA GLU A 102 18.63 14.75 -21.38
C GLU A 102 18.08 15.49 -20.14
N ARG A 103 16.82 15.27 -19.78
CA ARG A 103 16.26 15.78 -18.52
C ARG A 103 16.52 14.78 -17.40
N GLN A 104 17.54 15.05 -16.60
CA GLN A 104 17.88 14.21 -15.45
C GLN A 104 16.80 14.31 -14.36
N LEU A 105 16.32 13.16 -13.90
CA LEU A 105 15.50 13.04 -12.70
C LEU A 105 16.38 12.54 -11.56
N LYS A 106 16.33 13.20 -10.40
CA LYS A 106 17.08 12.78 -9.21
C LYS A 106 16.18 12.50 -8.01
N LEU A 107 16.28 11.29 -7.45
CA LEU A 107 15.55 10.87 -6.26
C LEU A 107 16.52 10.52 -5.13
N ILE A 108 16.24 11.01 -3.92
CA ILE A 108 16.96 10.61 -2.71
C ILE A 108 16.09 9.71 -1.82
N GLY A 109 16.55 8.48 -1.58
CA GLY A 109 16.01 7.60 -0.54
C GLY A 109 16.61 7.90 0.84
N LEU A 110 15.80 7.95 1.90
CA LEU A 110 16.26 8.08 3.28
C LEU A 110 16.01 6.77 4.04
N LEU A 111 17.09 6.09 4.39
CA LEU A 111 17.04 4.82 5.10
C LEU A 111 17.51 5.00 6.55
N THR A 112 16.58 4.86 7.48
CA THR A 112 16.79 5.15 8.92
C THR A 112 16.36 3.99 9.83
N ASN A 113 15.84 2.93 9.24
CA ASN A 113 15.39 1.73 9.94
C ASN A 113 16.59 0.97 10.51
N GLU A 114 16.32 0.04 11.42
CA GLU A 114 17.32 -0.79 12.10
C GLU A 114 16.88 -2.26 12.14
N GLY A 115 17.82 -3.16 12.46
CA GLY A 115 17.53 -4.58 12.59
C GLY A 115 16.95 -5.20 11.32
N SER A 116 15.94 -6.06 11.46
CA SER A 116 15.22 -6.70 10.35
C SER A 116 14.62 -5.68 9.38
N HIS A 117 13.96 -4.64 9.91
CA HIS A 117 13.34 -3.57 9.11
C HIS A 117 14.35 -2.86 8.19
N ARG A 118 15.62 -2.73 8.63
CA ARG A 118 16.69 -2.16 7.79
C ARG A 118 16.98 -3.05 6.61
N LEU A 119 17.19 -4.34 6.85
CA LEU A 119 17.51 -5.29 5.79
C LEU A 119 16.40 -5.33 4.73
N GLU A 120 15.15 -5.36 5.15
CA GLU A 120 13.99 -5.38 4.25
C GLU A 120 13.89 -4.05 3.45
N SER A 121 14.14 -2.92 4.09
CA SER A 121 14.19 -1.60 3.43
C SER A 121 15.36 -1.50 2.45
N GLU A 122 16.52 -2.08 2.76
CA GLU A 122 17.68 -2.12 1.88
C GLU A 122 17.39 -2.97 0.64
N ILE A 123 16.85 -4.18 0.81
CA ILE A 123 16.44 -5.05 -0.31
C ILE A 123 15.42 -4.33 -1.20
N TYR A 124 14.44 -3.65 -0.60
CA TYR A 124 13.46 -2.90 -1.37
C TYR A 124 14.09 -1.71 -2.12
N SER A 125 15.00 -0.98 -1.47
CA SER A 125 15.77 0.10 -2.09
C SER A 125 16.62 -0.37 -3.25
N ASP A 126 17.27 -1.53 -3.15
CA ASP A 126 18.12 -2.08 -4.21
C ASP A 126 17.28 -2.44 -5.45
N ARG A 127 16.06 -2.96 -5.24
CA ARG A 127 15.10 -3.23 -6.34
C ARG A 127 14.64 -1.94 -7.03
N ILE A 128 14.41 -0.87 -6.25
CA ILE A 128 14.12 0.46 -6.81
C ILE A 128 15.31 0.93 -7.65
N GLN A 129 16.54 0.82 -7.12
CA GLN A 129 17.75 1.24 -7.81
C GLN A 129 17.91 0.55 -9.17
N GLN A 130 17.78 -0.78 -9.22
CA GLN A 130 17.84 -1.55 -10.48
C GLN A 130 16.82 -1.05 -11.50
N THR A 131 15.58 -0.85 -11.05
CA THR A 131 14.49 -0.36 -11.92
C THR A 131 14.77 1.06 -12.43
N PHE A 132 15.30 1.92 -11.56
CA PHE A 132 15.53 3.34 -11.83
C PHE A 132 16.76 3.56 -12.72
N GLU A 133 17.78 2.70 -12.63
CA GLU A 133 18.93 2.70 -13.53
C GLU A 133 18.49 2.42 -14.97
N GLU A 134 17.66 1.40 -15.18
CA GLU A 134 17.03 1.12 -16.49
C GLU A 134 16.18 2.29 -17.00
N ASP A 135 15.57 3.04 -16.08
CA ASP A 135 14.68 4.15 -16.40
C ASP A 135 15.41 5.50 -16.56
N GLY A 136 16.72 5.56 -16.35
CA GLY A 136 17.53 6.78 -16.45
C GLY A 136 17.35 7.78 -15.30
N ILE A 137 16.99 7.30 -14.10
CA ILE A 137 16.78 8.13 -12.91
C ILE A 137 18.02 8.03 -12.00
N ASP A 138 18.60 9.18 -11.60
CA ASP A 138 19.67 9.26 -10.60
C ASP A 138 19.10 9.00 -9.20
N TYR A 139 19.13 7.74 -8.76
CA TYR A 139 18.71 7.34 -7.43
C TYR A 139 19.89 7.20 -6.48
N LYS A 140 19.84 7.92 -5.35
CA LYS A 140 20.84 7.80 -4.28
C LYS A 140 20.16 7.55 -2.95
N VAL A 141 20.81 6.77 -2.09
CA VAL A 141 20.31 6.48 -0.75
C VAL A 141 21.20 7.15 0.28
N TRP A 142 20.61 7.95 1.17
CA TRP A 142 21.28 8.42 2.37
C TRP A 142 20.87 7.52 3.53
N LYS A 143 21.86 6.81 4.09
CA LYS A 143 21.66 5.87 5.19
C LYS A 143 22.05 6.53 6.51
N TYR A 144 21.22 6.35 7.54
CA TYR A 144 21.59 6.72 8.91
C TYR A 144 22.73 5.79 9.38
N PRO A 145 23.82 6.34 9.94
CA PRO A 145 24.96 5.54 10.39
C PRO A 145 24.52 4.58 11.50
N GLU A 146 24.96 3.32 11.43
CA GLU A 146 24.76 2.37 12.52
C GLU A 146 25.68 2.75 13.68
N THR A 147 25.12 3.35 14.72
CA THR A 147 25.83 3.52 15.98
C THR A 147 25.63 2.24 16.78
N GLY A 148 26.67 1.42 16.97
CA GLY A 148 26.59 0.13 17.70
C GLY A 148 26.23 0.22 19.20
N GLN A 149 25.52 1.26 19.63
CA GLN A 149 25.05 1.50 21.00
C GLN A 149 23.59 1.08 21.17
N ASN A 150 23.14 0.89 22.42
CA ASN A 150 21.76 0.51 22.73
C ASN A 150 20.79 1.69 22.47
N LEU A 151 20.29 1.74 21.23
CA LEU A 151 19.53 2.82 20.59
C LEU A 151 18.09 3.03 21.09
N GLN A 152 17.64 2.28 22.09
CA GLN A 152 16.34 2.52 22.74
C GLN A 152 16.38 3.66 23.77
N ASN A 153 17.56 4.22 24.07
CA ASN A 153 17.64 5.41 24.91
C ASN A 153 17.09 6.65 24.15
N LYS A 154 16.56 7.61 24.90
CA LYS A 154 15.93 8.81 24.31
C LYS A 154 16.90 9.70 23.53
N GLU A 155 18.18 9.66 23.86
CA GLU A 155 19.21 10.52 23.27
C GLU A 155 19.50 10.11 21.83
N SER A 156 19.73 8.81 21.59
CA SER A 156 19.94 8.27 20.24
C SER A 156 18.71 8.43 19.34
N GLN A 157 17.50 8.35 19.90
CA GLN A 157 16.27 8.62 19.16
C GLN A 157 16.17 10.10 18.72
N ASN A 158 16.57 11.04 19.58
CA ASN A 158 16.62 12.46 19.25
C ASN A 158 17.70 12.78 18.21
N GLU A 159 18.87 12.15 18.30
CA GLU A 159 19.94 12.29 17.30
C GLU A 159 19.49 11.81 15.93
N ARG A 160 18.85 10.63 15.86
CA ARG A 160 18.26 10.12 14.61
C ARG A 160 17.24 11.09 14.04
N LEU A 161 16.33 11.59 14.86
CA LEU A 161 15.34 12.56 14.41
C LEU A 161 15.99 13.84 13.88
N ARG A 162 17.01 14.35 14.56
CA ARG A 162 17.77 15.53 14.10
C ARG A 162 18.43 15.26 12.75
N TRP A 163 19.06 14.10 12.57
CA TRP A 163 19.63 13.70 11.28
C TRP A 163 18.57 13.65 10.19
N ILE A 164 17.40 13.06 10.47
CA ILE A 164 16.26 13.00 9.52
C ILE A 164 15.83 14.42 9.13
N GLN A 165 15.66 15.32 10.11
CA GLN A 165 15.29 16.71 9.89
C GLN A 165 16.32 17.44 9.03
N GLU A 166 17.61 17.28 9.31
CA GLU A 166 18.70 17.90 8.54
C GLU A 166 18.73 17.38 7.09
N LYS A 167 18.53 16.06 6.87
CA LYS A 167 18.48 15.48 5.52
C LYS A 167 17.25 15.92 4.74
N ILE A 168 16.08 15.90 5.36
CA ILE A 168 14.84 16.37 4.71
C ILE A 168 14.94 17.87 4.39
N GLN A 169 15.51 18.69 5.28
CA GLN A 169 15.74 20.10 5.00
C GLN A 169 16.65 20.29 3.79
N ARG A 170 17.76 19.55 3.71
CA ARG A 170 18.66 19.58 2.55
C ARG A 170 17.95 19.18 1.26
N ILE A 171 17.19 18.09 1.30
CA ILE A 171 16.36 17.64 0.16
C ILE A 171 15.42 18.76 -0.27
N ASN A 172 14.70 19.38 0.67
CA ASN A 172 13.71 20.40 0.38
C ASN A 172 14.31 21.65 -0.27
N THR A 173 15.50 22.08 0.16
CA THR A 173 16.14 23.31 -0.34
C THR A 173 17.02 23.14 -1.58
N SER A 174 17.47 21.91 -1.89
CA SER A 174 18.32 21.61 -3.04
C SER A 174 17.57 21.70 -4.38
N SER A 175 17.97 22.56 -5.32
CA SER A 175 17.36 22.58 -6.65
C SER A 175 17.72 21.36 -7.51
N ASP A 176 18.83 20.68 -7.18
CA ASP A 176 19.32 19.49 -7.88
C ASP A 176 18.59 18.18 -7.51
N ILE A 177 17.75 18.20 -6.46
CA ILE A 177 17.01 17.03 -5.98
C ILE A 177 15.53 17.18 -6.36
N ASP A 178 15.02 16.25 -7.16
CA ASP A 178 13.67 16.32 -7.70
C ASP A 178 12.61 15.65 -6.82
N GLY A 179 13.02 14.72 -5.97
CA GLY A 179 12.12 14.04 -5.04
C GLY A 179 12.83 13.33 -3.90
N ALA A 180 12.04 12.85 -2.94
CA ALA A 180 12.49 12.03 -1.84
C ALA A 180 11.54 10.90 -1.50
N LEU A 181 12.14 9.76 -1.12
CA LEU A 181 11.50 8.54 -0.65
C LEU A 181 11.99 8.28 0.78
N VAL A 182 11.09 7.93 1.70
CA VAL A 182 11.48 7.63 3.10
C VAL A 182 11.04 6.21 3.44
N PHE A 183 11.98 5.40 3.95
CA PHE A 183 11.69 4.01 4.29
C PHE A 183 11.05 3.92 5.68
N TYR A 184 9.76 3.61 5.72
CA TYR A 184 8.97 3.40 6.93
C TYR A 184 8.84 1.90 7.28
N PRO A 185 8.59 1.54 8.54
CA PRO A 185 8.40 2.42 9.70
C PRO A 185 9.73 2.83 10.34
N ILE A 186 9.86 4.10 10.74
CA ILE A 186 11.04 4.61 11.45
C ILE A 186 10.84 4.46 12.95
N HIS A 187 9.68 4.89 13.44
CA HIS A 187 9.27 4.76 14.84
C HIS A 187 7.91 4.06 14.91
N PRO A 188 7.85 2.73 14.73
CA PRO A 188 6.59 1.98 14.71
C PRO A 188 5.82 2.03 16.04
N PHE A 189 6.48 2.40 17.14
CA PHE A 189 5.91 2.39 18.50
C PHE A 189 6.09 3.76 19.19
N GLY A 190 5.00 4.32 19.72
CA GLY A 190 5.06 5.56 20.51
C GLY A 190 3.70 6.11 20.92
N GLN A 191 3.66 6.96 21.95
CA GLN A 191 2.49 7.78 22.27
C GLN A 191 2.20 8.76 21.11
N LYS A 192 0.99 9.33 21.05
CA LYS A 192 0.67 10.43 20.11
C LYS A 192 1.84 11.40 20.04
N GLY A 193 2.36 11.64 18.83
CA GLY A 193 3.56 12.45 18.65
C GLY A 193 3.40 13.83 19.30
N PRO A 194 4.46 14.41 19.91
CA PRO A 194 4.38 15.72 20.56
C PRO A 194 4.16 16.87 19.56
N TYR A 195 4.25 16.57 18.27
CA TYR A 195 4.19 17.55 17.20
C TYR A 195 2.73 17.86 16.84
N LYS A 196 2.40 19.15 16.88
CA LYS A 196 1.11 19.67 16.43
C LYS A 196 1.20 19.97 14.94
N ASN A 197 0.32 19.38 14.14
CA ASN A 197 0.20 19.74 12.72
C ASN A 197 -0.27 21.21 12.64
N LYS A 198 0.55 22.05 12.00
CA LYS A 198 0.30 23.51 11.94
C LYS A 198 -0.95 23.85 11.11
N LEU A 199 -1.30 23.03 10.13
CA LEU A 199 -2.45 23.26 9.24
C LEU A 199 -3.77 22.89 9.91
N THR A 200 -3.81 21.75 10.61
CA THR A 200 -5.05 21.23 11.22
C THR A 200 -5.22 21.59 12.69
N GLY A 201 -4.12 21.99 13.35
CA GLY A 201 -4.09 22.19 14.79
C GLY A 201 -4.18 20.89 15.61
N VAL A 202 -4.16 19.72 14.96
CA VAL A 202 -4.26 18.40 15.60
C VAL A 202 -2.86 17.79 15.76
N TYR A 203 -2.62 17.08 16.86
CA TYR A 203 -1.37 16.35 17.05
C TYR A 203 -1.26 15.17 16.08
N TYR A 204 -0.06 14.94 15.55
CA TYR A 204 0.23 13.75 14.75
C TYR A 204 0.00 12.48 15.58
N LYS A 205 -0.46 11.40 14.93
CA LYS A 205 -0.70 10.15 15.65
C LYS A 205 0.62 9.44 15.93
N THR A 206 1.54 9.47 14.97
CA THR A 206 2.87 8.89 15.08
C THR A 206 3.95 9.93 14.76
N GLN A 207 5.19 9.62 15.10
CA GLN A 207 6.34 10.41 14.67
C GLN A 207 6.58 10.26 13.16
N ASP A 208 6.28 9.10 12.59
CA ASP A 208 6.35 8.85 11.15
C ASP A 208 5.40 9.78 10.38
N ASP A 209 4.16 10.00 10.86
CA ASP A 209 3.23 10.96 10.26
C ASP A 209 3.82 12.39 10.25
N HIS A 210 4.57 12.74 11.30
CA HIS A 210 5.22 14.05 11.36
C HIS A 210 6.36 14.15 10.34
N ILE A 211 7.17 13.09 10.20
CA ILE A 211 8.29 13.03 9.24
C ILE A 211 7.75 13.09 7.81
N GLN A 212 6.64 12.42 7.50
CA GLN A 212 5.96 12.50 6.19
C GLN A 212 5.61 13.96 5.85
N ASP A 213 5.05 14.70 6.81
CA ASP A 213 4.66 16.11 6.62
C ASP A 213 5.86 17.09 6.59
N MET A 214 7.09 16.65 6.87
CA MET A 214 8.29 17.47 6.73
C MET A 214 8.82 17.53 5.28
N ILE A 215 8.49 16.54 4.45
CA ILE A 215 8.91 16.54 3.04
C ILE A 215 8.13 17.61 2.29
N HIS A 216 8.82 18.42 1.49
CA HIS A 216 8.16 19.46 0.70
C HIS A 216 7.19 18.80 -0.30
N PRO A 217 5.93 19.26 -0.42
CA PRO A 217 4.94 18.61 -1.30
C PRO A 217 5.34 18.51 -2.77
N SER A 218 6.21 19.41 -3.24
CA SER A 218 6.73 19.32 -4.61
C SER A 218 7.80 18.25 -4.79
N LYS A 219 8.21 17.54 -3.73
CA LYS A 219 9.29 16.53 -3.73
C LYS A 219 8.87 15.21 -3.09
N ASP A 220 7.67 15.14 -2.51
CA ASP A 220 7.12 13.94 -1.92
C ASP A 220 6.61 12.99 -3.02
N VAL A 221 7.46 12.07 -3.49
CA VAL A 221 7.07 11.16 -4.58
C VAL A 221 6.10 10.07 -4.13
N GLU A 222 5.97 9.85 -2.82
CA GLU A 222 5.05 8.87 -2.26
C GLU A 222 3.65 9.45 -2.06
N GLY A 223 3.48 10.78 -2.12
CA GLY A 223 2.18 11.46 -1.96
C GLY A 223 1.60 11.38 -0.54
N LEU A 224 2.46 11.22 0.47
CA LEU A 224 2.07 11.03 1.87
C LEU A 224 1.91 12.35 2.64
N CYS A 225 2.57 13.42 2.22
CA CYS A 225 2.59 14.68 2.94
C CYS A 225 1.24 15.41 2.92
N GLY A 226 0.95 16.09 4.04
CA GLY A 226 -0.07 17.11 4.16
C GLY A 226 -1.51 16.62 4.22
N THR A 227 -1.75 15.30 4.37
CA THR A 227 -3.09 14.68 4.53
C THR A 227 -4.23 15.32 3.70
N LYS A 228 -3.92 15.80 2.49
CA LYS A 228 -4.86 16.53 1.61
C LYS A 228 -5.97 15.63 1.09
N TRP A 229 -5.80 14.31 1.18
CA TRP A 229 -6.81 13.29 0.88
C TRP A 229 -8.11 13.44 1.69
N PHE A 230 -8.07 14.11 2.85
CA PHE A 230 -9.29 14.42 3.61
C PHE A 230 -10.08 15.61 3.07
N GLN A 231 -9.42 16.52 2.33
CA GLN A 231 -10.03 17.72 1.77
C GLN A 231 -10.72 17.46 0.43
N ILE A 232 -10.46 16.32 -0.20
CA ILE A 232 -11.14 15.83 -1.41
C ILE A 232 -12.67 15.72 -1.24
N ARG A 233 -13.16 15.64 0.01
CA ARG A 233 -14.60 15.71 0.31
C ARG A 233 -15.24 17.07 0.04
N ASN A 234 -14.46 18.14 0.08
CA ASN A 234 -14.94 19.47 -0.20
C ASN A 234 -14.79 19.71 -1.70
N SER A 235 -15.83 19.30 -2.43
CA SER A 235 -16.16 19.47 -3.86
C SER A 235 -15.93 20.86 -4.52
N LYS A 236 -15.09 21.73 -3.93
CA LYS A 236 -14.65 23.03 -4.47
C LYS A 236 -13.22 23.01 -5.00
N GLN A 237 -12.46 21.92 -4.81
CA GLN A 237 -11.13 21.82 -5.42
C GLN A 237 -11.33 21.58 -6.92
N LYS A 238 -11.10 22.62 -7.73
CA LYS A 238 -11.33 22.58 -9.18
C LYS A 238 -10.36 21.65 -9.91
N ASP A 239 -9.19 21.42 -9.33
CA ASP A 239 -8.12 20.65 -9.96
C ASP A 239 -7.74 19.43 -9.09
N PRO A 240 -7.65 18.22 -9.69
CA PRO A 240 -7.16 17.04 -9.00
C PRO A 240 -5.72 17.25 -8.52
N PRO A 241 -5.28 16.54 -7.45
CA PRO A 241 -3.90 16.61 -7.01
C PRO A 241 -2.95 16.12 -8.11
N SER A 242 -1.76 16.72 -8.18
CA SER A 242 -0.77 16.43 -9.22
C SER A 242 -0.16 15.02 -9.11
N ILE A 243 -0.24 14.41 -7.94
CA ILE A 243 0.17 13.04 -7.66
C ILE A 243 -0.79 12.44 -6.63
N TYR A 244 -0.84 11.11 -6.54
CA TYR A 244 -1.59 10.34 -5.55
C TYR A 244 -0.66 9.42 -4.77
N PRO A 245 -1.07 8.86 -3.60
CA PRO A 245 -0.21 7.96 -2.86
C PRO A 245 0.14 6.76 -3.72
N CYS A 246 1.43 6.50 -3.93
CA CYS A 246 1.90 5.61 -5.00
C CYS A 246 1.30 4.20 -4.90
N THR A 247 1.19 3.63 -3.70
CA THR A 247 0.56 2.32 -3.47
C THR A 247 -0.93 2.32 -3.81
N ALA A 248 -1.68 3.36 -3.39
CA ALA A 248 -3.10 3.49 -3.74
C ALA A 248 -3.29 3.70 -5.26
N LEU A 249 -2.46 4.54 -5.87
CA LEU A 249 -2.46 4.77 -7.31
C LEU A 249 -2.13 3.49 -8.10
N SER A 250 -1.23 2.66 -7.58
CA SER A 250 -0.87 1.38 -8.19
C SER A 250 -2.02 0.41 -8.20
N VAL A 251 -2.70 0.22 -7.06
CA VAL A 251 -3.88 -0.64 -6.97
C VAL A 251 -4.97 -0.13 -7.91
N LEU A 252 -5.21 1.19 -7.94
CA LEU A 252 -6.16 1.78 -8.88
C LEU A 252 -5.81 1.41 -10.34
N LYS A 253 -4.56 1.65 -10.77
CA LYS A 253 -4.12 1.38 -12.15
C LYS A 253 -4.22 -0.11 -12.51
N ILE A 254 -3.87 -0.98 -11.57
CA ILE A 254 -4.03 -2.43 -11.73
C ILE A 254 -5.51 -2.78 -11.96
N LEU A 255 -6.42 -2.24 -11.16
CA LEU A 255 -7.85 -2.51 -11.32
C LEU A 255 -8.41 -1.91 -12.61
N GLU A 256 -7.96 -0.72 -13.03
CA GLU A 256 -8.32 -0.14 -14.34
C GLU A 256 -7.94 -1.09 -15.49
N GLU A 257 -6.73 -1.64 -15.42
CA GLU A 257 -6.14 -2.49 -16.46
C GLU A 257 -6.75 -3.90 -16.52
N TYR A 258 -6.87 -4.55 -15.36
CA TYR A 258 -7.13 -5.98 -15.27
C TYR A 258 -8.55 -6.33 -14.82
N HIS A 259 -9.23 -5.45 -14.09
CA HIS A 259 -10.62 -5.66 -13.67
C HIS A 259 -11.61 -4.96 -14.60
N ILE A 260 -11.43 -3.65 -14.80
CA ILE A 260 -12.36 -2.82 -15.55
C ILE A 260 -12.24 -3.07 -17.06
N ARG A 261 -11.05 -2.89 -17.63
CA ARG A 261 -10.87 -3.06 -19.07
C ARG A 261 -11.15 -4.50 -19.51
N GLY A 262 -10.84 -5.47 -18.66
CA GLY A 262 -11.16 -6.90 -18.88
C GLY A 262 -12.66 -7.23 -18.92
N LYS A 263 -13.52 -6.41 -18.31
CA LYS A 263 -14.98 -6.53 -18.40
C LYS A 263 -15.52 -5.88 -19.69
N ASN A 264 -15.03 -4.69 -20.05
CA ASN A 264 -15.48 -3.96 -21.25
C ASN A 264 -15.20 -4.71 -22.56
N THR A 265 -14.12 -5.48 -22.63
CA THR A 265 -13.79 -6.31 -23.81
C THR A 265 -14.72 -7.52 -23.98
N LYS A 266 -15.40 -7.96 -22.92
CA LYS A 266 -16.41 -9.04 -22.98
C LYS A 266 -17.79 -8.51 -23.36
N GLU A 267 -18.18 -7.32 -22.89
CA GLU A 267 -19.46 -6.68 -23.22
C GLU A 267 -19.49 -6.12 -24.66
N SER A 268 -18.36 -5.61 -25.18
CA SER A 268 -18.28 -5.04 -26.54
C SER A 268 -18.42 -6.07 -27.68
N LYS A 269 -18.66 -7.35 -27.38
CA LYS A 269 -18.99 -8.38 -28.39
C LYS A 269 -20.48 -8.46 -28.72
N ASN A 270 -21.36 -7.79 -27.96
CA ASN A 270 -22.81 -7.83 -28.18
C ASN A 270 -23.43 -6.50 -28.61
N ASP A 271 -22.71 -5.39 -28.59
CA ASP A 271 -23.26 -4.09 -28.95
C ASP A 271 -22.66 -3.58 -30.27
N HIS A 272 -23.40 -3.79 -31.36
CA HIS A 272 -23.25 -3.04 -32.60
C HIS A 272 -23.72 -1.59 -32.41
N GLU A 273 -22.99 -0.80 -31.61
CA GLU A 273 -23.18 0.64 -31.62
C GLU A 273 -21.83 1.37 -31.72
N VAL A 274 -21.49 1.66 -32.98
CA VAL A 274 -20.39 2.55 -33.36
C VAL A 274 -20.75 3.96 -32.87
N THR A 275 -20.25 4.35 -31.71
CA THR A 275 -20.13 5.78 -31.38
C THR A 275 -18.67 6.20 -31.46
N ASN A 276 -18.27 6.65 -32.64
CA ASN A 276 -17.12 7.53 -32.85
C ASN A 276 -17.37 8.85 -32.11
N ARG A 277 -16.98 8.95 -30.83
CA ARG A 277 -16.83 10.25 -30.15
C ARG A 277 -15.61 10.25 -29.24
N SER A 278 -14.75 11.21 -29.52
CA SER A 278 -13.43 11.52 -28.95
C SER A 278 -13.46 12.08 -27.52
N ASP A 279 -14.37 11.62 -26.66
CA ASP A 279 -14.42 12.03 -25.24
C ASP A 279 -13.98 10.87 -24.34
N GLY A 280 -12.67 10.57 -24.35
CA GLY A 280 -12.05 9.53 -23.52
C GLY A 280 -12.27 9.72 -22.02
N LEU A 281 -12.44 10.97 -21.57
CA LEU A 281 -12.57 11.31 -20.15
C LEU A 281 -13.96 10.99 -19.56
N PHE A 282 -15.04 11.09 -20.35
CA PHE A 282 -16.42 10.80 -19.90
C PHE A 282 -16.78 9.30 -19.92
N LYS A 283 -15.99 8.47 -20.60
CA LYS A 283 -16.15 7.00 -20.62
C LYS A 283 -15.44 6.34 -19.44
N GLU A 284 -14.31 6.89 -18.98
CA GLU A 284 -13.53 6.41 -17.83
C GLU A 284 -14.23 6.57 -16.46
N SER A 285 -15.13 7.53 -16.29
CA SER A 285 -15.87 7.70 -15.02
C SER A 285 -17.12 6.83 -14.88
N ARG A 286 -17.60 6.18 -15.95
CA ARG A 286 -18.81 5.33 -15.87
C ARG A 286 -18.52 3.86 -15.57
N CYS A 287 -17.32 3.38 -15.81
CA CYS A 287 -16.96 1.97 -15.63
C CYS A 287 -16.89 1.53 -14.16
N TRP A 288 -16.69 2.47 -13.24
CA TRP A 288 -16.70 2.24 -11.80
C TRP A 288 -18.10 2.34 -11.19
N LYS A 289 -19.07 2.85 -11.97
CA LYS A 289 -20.47 2.86 -11.56
C LYS A 289 -20.90 1.40 -11.38
N ASP A 290 -21.65 1.16 -10.30
CA ASP A 290 -22.15 -0.17 -9.93
C ASP A 290 -21.06 -1.19 -9.52
N GLN A 291 -19.79 -0.77 -9.40
CA GLN A 291 -18.78 -1.57 -8.73
C GLN A 291 -18.85 -1.38 -7.22
N THR A 292 -18.81 -2.49 -6.49
CA THR A 292 -18.68 -2.53 -5.03
C THR A 292 -17.33 -3.13 -4.69
N ILE A 293 -16.51 -2.37 -3.95
CA ILE A 293 -15.14 -2.78 -3.59
C ILE A 293 -15.01 -2.86 -2.07
N SER A 294 -14.45 -3.96 -1.58
CA SER A 294 -14.03 -4.10 -0.18
C SER A 294 -12.53 -3.90 -0.05
N ILE A 295 -12.11 -2.92 0.74
CA ILE A 295 -10.71 -2.68 1.10
C ILE A 295 -10.53 -3.06 2.56
N VAL A 296 -9.86 -4.19 2.79
CA VAL A 296 -9.50 -4.70 4.12
C VAL A 296 -8.18 -4.09 4.56
N ASN A 297 -8.22 -2.76 4.75
CA ASN A 297 -7.16 -1.90 5.26
C ASN A 297 -7.71 -0.45 5.32
N ARG A 298 -7.38 0.31 6.37
CA ARG A 298 -7.74 1.74 6.46
C ARG A 298 -6.56 2.64 6.85
N SER A 299 -5.35 2.28 6.44
CA SER A 299 -4.15 3.09 6.63
C SER A 299 -4.20 4.39 5.83
N GLY A 300 -3.38 5.37 6.24
CA GLY A 300 -3.19 6.62 5.49
C GLY A 300 -2.36 6.47 4.22
N ILE A 301 -1.66 5.34 4.06
CA ILE A 301 -0.74 5.07 2.95
C ILE A 301 -1.50 4.52 1.73
N MET A 302 -2.37 3.54 1.96
CA MET A 302 -3.07 2.84 0.87
C MET A 302 -4.58 2.82 1.06
N GLY A 303 -5.07 2.28 2.18
CA GLY A 303 -6.49 1.92 2.28
C GLY A 303 -7.45 3.10 2.16
N ARG A 304 -7.21 4.18 2.91
CA ARG A 304 -8.07 5.38 2.86
C ARG A 304 -7.93 6.16 1.55
N PRO A 305 -6.71 6.46 1.04
CA PRO A 305 -6.58 7.13 -0.25
C PRO A 305 -7.25 6.36 -1.39
N LEU A 306 -7.05 5.04 -1.46
CA LEU A 306 -7.68 4.19 -2.47
C LEU A 306 -9.21 4.23 -2.39
N ALA A 307 -9.77 4.17 -1.18
CA ALA A 307 -11.22 4.26 -0.99
C ALA A 307 -11.80 5.59 -1.49
N VAL A 308 -11.08 6.69 -1.28
CA VAL A 308 -11.49 8.02 -1.79
C VAL A 308 -11.43 8.03 -3.32
N MET A 309 -10.29 7.65 -3.91
CA MET A 309 -10.08 7.65 -5.36
C MET A 309 -11.13 6.82 -6.12
N LEU A 310 -11.45 5.62 -5.62
CA LEU A 310 -12.45 4.75 -6.23
C LEU A 310 -13.87 5.29 -6.07
N ALA A 311 -14.21 5.85 -4.89
CA ALA A 311 -15.52 6.43 -4.66
C ALA A 311 -15.76 7.70 -5.50
N GLU A 312 -14.74 8.53 -5.70
CA GLU A 312 -14.79 9.68 -6.61
C GLU A 312 -15.05 9.27 -8.05
N LYS A 313 -14.45 8.15 -8.48
CA LYS A 313 -14.71 7.55 -9.79
C LYS A 313 -16.10 6.93 -9.93
N GLY A 314 -16.88 6.82 -8.85
CA GLY A 314 -18.28 6.39 -8.89
C GLY A 314 -18.56 5.04 -8.23
N ALA A 315 -17.56 4.39 -7.63
CA ALA A 315 -17.76 3.10 -6.98
C ALA A 315 -18.35 3.23 -5.57
N THR A 316 -18.96 2.15 -5.08
CA THR A 316 -19.24 1.96 -3.65
C THR A 316 -18.04 1.27 -3.01
N VAL A 317 -17.49 1.82 -1.92
CA VAL A 317 -16.31 1.24 -1.27
C VAL A 317 -16.54 0.98 0.21
N TYR A 318 -16.39 -0.26 0.63
CA TYR A 318 -16.29 -0.65 2.03
C TYR A 318 -14.83 -0.56 2.47
N SER A 319 -14.52 0.43 3.31
CA SER A 319 -13.23 0.57 3.98
C SER A 319 -13.30 -0.08 5.36
N ILE A 320 -12.69 -1.25 5.46
CA ILE A 320 -12.78 -2.15 6.60
C ILE A 320 -11.52 -2.00 7.44
N ASP A 321 -11.71 -1.82 8.73
CA ASP A 321 -10.68 -1.68 9.76
C ASP A 321 -11.08 -2.56 10.95
N ILE A 322 -10.13 -2.83 11.84
CA ILE A 322 -10.28 -3.81 12.94
C ILE A 322 -11.56 -3.57 13.77
N ASP A 323 -11.89 -2.32 14.07
CA ASP A 323 -13.02 -1.98 14.94
C ASP A 323 -14.26 -1.48 14.20
N SER A 324 -14.20 -1.26 12.88
CA SER A 324 -15.29 -0.57 12.18
C SER A 324 -15.20 -0.62 10.66
N ILE A 325 -16.38 -0.61 10.03
CA ILE A 325 -16.53 -0.50 8.59
C ILE A 325 -17.09 0.88 8.22
N LEU A 326 -16.46 1.52 7.25
CA LEU A 326 -16.98 2.74 6.62
C LEU A 326 -17.39 2.44 5.18
N GLN A 327 -18.52 2.98 4.76
CA GLN A 327 -18.97 2.93 3.37
C GLN A 327 -18.78 4.31 2.74
N PHE A 328 -17.94 4.38 1.72
CA PHE A 328 -17.81 5.52 0.81
C PHE A 328 -18.80 5.30 -0.33
N ARG A 329 -19.72 6.26 -0.49
CA ARG A 329 -20.72 6.21 -1.57
C ARG A 329 -20.18 6.84 -2.86
N PRO A 330 -20.76 6.49 -4.02
CA PRO A 330 -20.40 7.07 -5.31
C PRO A 330 -20.33 8.60 -5.29
N ASN A 331 -19.40 9.15 -6.09
CA ASN A 331 -19.05 10.56 -6.22
C ASN A 331 -18.33 11.18 -5.00
N GLY A 332 -17.84 10.36 -4.06
CA GLY A 332 -17.09 10.85 -2.88
C GLY A 332 -17.88 11.70 -1.88
N LYS A 333 -19.17 11.94 -2.11
CA LYS A 333 -19.99 12.94 -1.40
C LYS A 333 -20.46 12.51 -0.01
N ARG A 334 -20.53 11.20 0.29
CA ARG A 334 -21.07 10.71 1.57
C ARG A 334 -20.26 9.53 2.11
N LEU A 335 -19.66 9.74 3.28
CA LEU A 335 -19.14 8.67 4.12
C LEU A 335 -20.19 8.29 5.16
N ARG A 336 -20.45 6.99 5.29
CA ARG A 336 -21.29 6.45 6.35
C ARG A 336 -20.48 5.48 7.20
N ARG A 337 -20.58 5.58 8.52
CA ARG A 337 -20.18 4.48 9.41
C ARG A 337 -21.26 3.40 9.35
N CYS A 338 -20.89 2.17 9.01
CA CYS A 338 -21.83 1.06 8.94
C CYS A 338 -22.23 0.62 10.34
N ASN A 339 -23.42 0.01 10.46
CA ASN A 339 -23.86 -0.56 11.72
C ASN A 339 -23.21 -1.95 11.89
N PRO A 340 -22.38 -2.19 12.92
CA PRO A 340 -21.72 -3.47 13.12
C PRO A 340 -22.67 -4.66 13.24
N SER A 341 -23.93 -4.45 13.67
CA SER A 341 -24.93 -5.53 13.74
C SER A 341 -25.52 -5.93 12.39
N LYS A 342 -25.27 -5.15 11.33
CA LYS A 342 -25.81 -5.37 9.98
C LYS A 342 -24.74 -5.52 8.90
N THR A 343 -23.52 -5.10 9.18
CA THR A 343 -22.44 -5.05 8.20
C THR A 343 -21.18 -5.62 8.84
N THR A 344 -20.83 -6.83 8.41
CA THR A 344 -19.61 -7.56 8.78
C THR A 344 -18.63 -7.62 7.61
N LEU A 345 -17.42 -8.11 7.83
CA LEU A 345 -16.45 -8.37 6.77
C LEU A 345 -17.07 -9.27 5.69
N GLU A 346 -17.66 -10.39 6.10
CA GLU A 346 -18.27 -11.39 5.24
C GLU A 346 -19.37 -10.77 4.36
N SER A 347 -20.30 -10.00 4.95
CA SER A 347 -21.35 -9.32 4.17
C SER A 347 -20.79 -8.33 3.15
N CYS A 348 -19.68 -7.65 3.46
CA CYS A 348 -19.06 -6.74 2.50
C CYS A 348 -18.42 -7.52 1.35
N LEU A 349 -17.77 -8.66 1.64
CA LEU A 349 -17.17 -9.53 0.62
C LEU A 349 -18.24 -10.15 -0.29
N GLU A 350 -19.38 -10.54 0.28
CA GLU A 350 -20.53 -11.08 -0.44
C GLU A 350 -21.17 -10.08 -1.40
N GLU A 351 -21.00 -8.77 -1.18
CA GLU A 351 -21.48 -7.71 -2.07
C GLU A 351 -20.42 -7.20 -3.07
N SER A 352 -19.16 -7.59 -2.91
CA SER A 352 -18.03 -6.95 -3.60
C SER A 352 -17.57 -7.70 -4.84
N THR A 353 -17.39 -6.96 -5.93
CA THR A 353 -16.75 -7.42 -7.17
C THR A 353 -15.22 -7.34 -7.11
N VAL A 354 -14.68 -6.56 -6.17
CA VAL A 354 -13.24 -6.42 -5.92
C VAL A 354 -12.96 -6.48 -4.42
N VAL A 355 -11.92 -7.22 -4.04
CA VAL A 355 -11.40 -7.27 -2.67
C VAL A 355 -9.93 -6.86 -2.68
N VAL A 356 -9.57 -5.84 -1.91
CA VAL A 356 -8.17 -5.40 -1.72
C VAL A 356 -7.75 -5.73 -0.29
N ALA A 357 -6.73 -6.57 -0.15
CA ALA A 357 -6.22 -7.06 1.12
C ALA A 357 -4.88 -6.41 1.46
N GLY A 358 -4.78 -5.81 2.63
CA GLY A 358 -3.54 -5.18 3.08
C GLY A 358 -3.33 -5.28 4.58
N VAL A 359 -3.78 -6.36 5.22
CA VAL A 359 -3.69 -6.54 6.67
C VAL A 359 -2.30 -7.09 7.01
N PRO A 360 -1.44 -6.34 7.71
CA PRO A 360 -0.12 -6.82 8.11
C PRO A 360 -0.24 -7.64 9.40
N CYS A 361 -1.00 -8.73 9.33
CA CYS A 361 -1.18 -9.69 10.40
C CYS A 361 -1.00 -11.08 9.80
N GLU A 362 -0.03 -11.81 10.33
CA GLU A 362 0.33 -13.14 9.84
C GLU A 362 -0.81 -14.15 9.98
N ASP A 363 -1.69 -13.97 10.97
CA ASP A 363 -2.82 -14.87 11.25
C ASP A 363 -4.09 -14.52 10.47
N PHE A 364 -4.14 -13.36 9.82
CA PHE A 364 -5.35 -12.93 9.11
C PHE A 364 -5.47 -13.57 7.72
N ARG A 365 -6.63 -14.15 7.42
CA ARG A 365 -6.98 -14.67 6.09
C ARG A 365 -8.35 -14.16 5.66
N ILE A 366 -8.51 -13.87 4.37
CA ILE A 366 -9.81 -13.53 3.79
C ILE A 366 -10.65 -14.81 3.64
N PRO A 367 -11.94 -14.81 4.07
CA PRO A 367 -12.84 -15.94 3.87
C PRO A 367 -13.24 -16.04 2.39
N LEU A 368 -12.60 -16.95 1.66
CA LEU A 368 -12.77 -17.12 0.22
C LEU A 368 -14.18 -17.59 -0.17
N ASP A 369 -14.88 -18.31 0.72
CA ASP A 369 -16.26 -18.77 0.53
C ASP A 369 -17.27 -17.61 0.40
N ARG A 370 -16.90 -16.41 0.89
CA ARG A 370 -17.75 -15.22 0.88
C ARG A 370 -17.56 -14.33 -0.33
N ILE A 371 -16.59 -14.62 -1.19
CA ILE A 371 -16.28 -13.78 -2.34
C ILE A 371 -17.13 -14.19 -3.53
N GLN A 372 -17.79 -13.23 -4.18
CA GLN A 372 -18.61 -13.46 -5.36
C GLN A 372 -17.83 -14.11 -6.51
N GLN A 373 -18.56 -14.81 -7.38
CA GLN A 373 -17.99 -15.40 -8.59
C GLN A 373 -17.51 -14.32 -9.56
N GLY A 374 -16.35 -14.51 -10.18
CA GLY A 374 -15.80 -13.56 -11.15
C GLY A 374 -15.21 -12.28 -10.53
N SER A 375 -15.07 -12.25 -9.20
CA SER A 375 -14.44 -11.15 -8.49
C SER A 375 -12.92 -11.10 -8.71
N THR A 376 -12.33 -9.96 -8.38
CA THR A 376 -10.86 -9.78 -8.38
C THR A 376 -10.34 -9.54 -6.97
N ILE A 377 -9.32 -10.28 -6.56
CA ILE A 377 -8.61 -10.07 -5.30
C ILE A 377 -7.25 -9.44 -5.60
N VAL A 378 -6.90 -8.37 -4.89
CA VAL A 378 -5.58 -7.73 -4.94
C VAL A 378 -4.92 -7.87 -3.57
N SER A 379 -3.76 -8.51 -3.52
CA SER A 379 -2.93 -8.58 -2.33
C SER A 379 -1.88 -7.47 -2.32
N VAL A 380 -1.89 -6.68 -1.24
CA VAL A 380 -0.95 -5.57 -0.99
C VAL A 380 -0.17 -5.81 0.32
N SER A 381 -0.53 -6.83 1.09
CA SER A 381 0.10 -7.14 2.36
C SER A 381 1.43 -7.88 2.17
N GLU A 382 2.34 -7.64 3.09
CA GLU A 382 3.57 -8.41 3.26
C GLU A 382 3.29 -9.84 3.71
N PHE A 383 2.28 -10.02 4.57
CA PHE A 383 1.83 -11.34 5.01
C PHE A 383 0.75 -11.87 4.06
N PRO A 384 0.74 -13.18 3.77
CA PRO A 384 -0.27 -13.76 2.90
C PRO A 384 -1.66 -13.63 3.52
N ASN A 385 -2.48 -12.71 3.03
CA ASN A 385 -3.88 -12.56 3.46
C ASN A 385 -4.82 -13.53 2.72
N VAL A 386 -4.33 -14.21 1.69
CA VAL A 386 -5.09 -15.11 0.83
C VAL A 386 -4.42 -16.48 0.87
N CYS A 387 -5.19 -17.54 1.06
CA CYS A 387 -4.68 -18.89 0.90
C CYS A 387 -4.66 -19.25 -0.59
N GLU A 388 -3.52 -19.07 -1.24
CA GLU A 388 -3.36 -19.28 -2.69
C GLU A 388 -3.65 -20.73 -3.11
N GLU A 389 -3.27 -21.72 -2.28
CA GLU A 389 -3.57 -23.14 -2.50
C GLU A 389 -5.08 -23.37 -2.61
N THR A 390 -5.85 -22.92 -1.61
CA THR A 390 -7.32 -23.00 -1.63
C THR A 390 -7.94 -22.17 -2.75
N LEU A 391 -7.43 -20.96 -2.99
CA LEU A 391 -7.94 -20.07 -4.05
C LEU A 391 -7.83 -20.73 -5.42
N PHE A 392 -6.65 -21.25 -5.78
CA PHE A 392 -6.42 -21.82 -7.10
C PHE A 392 -7.07 -23.18 -7.28
N ALA A 393 -7.23 -23.97 -6.20
CA ALA A 393 -7.88 -25.27 -6.27
C ALA A 393 -9.42 -25.15 -6.33
N GLU A 394 -10.01 -24.25 -5.54
CA GLU A 394 -11.46 -24.23 -5.31
C GLU A 394 -12.17 -23.05 -5.98
N ARG A 395 -11.45 -21.97 -6.29
CA ARG A 395 -12.01 -20.71 -6.82
C ARG A 395 -11.28 -20.20 -8.07
N PRO A 396 -11.14 -21.03 -9.13
CA PRO A 396 -10.47 -20.60 -10.37
C PRO A 396 -11.23 -19.47 -11.10
N ASP A 397 -12.48 -19.22 -10.71
CA ASP A 397 -13.33 -18.12 -11.18
C ASP A 397 -12.87 -16.73 -10.67
N ILE A 398 -12.05 -16.68 -9.63
CA ILE A 398 -11.56 -15.43 -9.04
C ILE A 398 -10.22 -15.05 -9.67
N ALA A 399 -10.15 -13.85 -10.24
CA ALA A 399 -8.89 -13.26 -10.67
C ALA A 399 -8.06 -12.81 -9.44
N TYR A 400 -6.78 -13.14 -9.41
CA TYR A 400 -5.91 -12.84 -8.28
C TYR A 400 -4.65 -12.09 -8.70
N ILE A 401 -4.42 -10.94 -8.07
CA ILE A 401 -3.20 -10.16 -8.22
C ILE A 401 -2.38 -10.33 -6.94
N PRO A 402 -1.35 -11.19 -6.96
CA PRO A 402 -0.59 -11.54 -5.75
C PRO A 402 0.33 -10.44 -5.28
N GLN A 403 0.82 -9.59 -6.20
CA GLN A 403 1.85 -8.61 -5.91
C GLN A 403 1.59 -7.33 -6.69
N VAL A 404 1.66 -6.18 -6.00
CA VAL A 404 1.52 -4.84 -6.61
C VAL A 404 2.85 -4.10 -6.75
N GLY A 405 3.93 -4.63 -6.14
CA GLY A 405 5.19 -3.92 -5.92
C GLY A 405 5.84 -3.35 -7.18
N LYS A 406 5.85 -4.09 -8.30
CA LYS A 406 6.39 -3.62 -9.58
C LYS A 406 5.66 -2.36 -10.09
N VAL A 407 4.33 -2.33 -9.93
CA VAL A 407 3.51 -1.17 -10.30
C VAL A 407 3.71 -0.03 -9.30
N THR A 408 3.94 -0.34 -8.01
CA THR A 408 4.32 0.67 -7.00
C THR A 408 5.60 1.40 -7.37
N VAL A 409 6.65 0.68 -7.79
CA VAL A 409 7.90 1.33 -8.23
C VAL A 409 7.68 2.16 -9.51
N ALA A 410 6.88 1.66 -10.46
CA ALA A 410 6.55 2.39 -11.68
C ALA A 410 5.70 3.66 -11.43
N THR A 411 4.80 3.64 -10.45
CA THR A 411 4.02 4.83 -10.07
C THR A 411 4.85 5.82 -9.26
N LEU A 412 5.82 5.34 -8.48
CA LEU A 412 6.80 6.20 -7.80
C LEU A 412 7.60 7.03 -8.81
N SER A 413 8.09 6.41 -9.88
CA SER A 413 8.82 7.12 -10.95
C SER A 413 7.92 8.08 -11.73
N LEU A 414 6.66 7.72 -11.98
CA LEU A 414 5.68 8.64 -12.57
C LEU A 414 5.37 9.84 -11.66
N ASN A 415 5.24 9.63 -10.35
CA ASN A 415 5.04 10.74 -9.41
C ASN A 415 6.24 11.69 -9.43
N LEU A 416 7.47 11.17 -9.44
CA LEU A 416 8.69 11.96 -9.58
C LEU A 416 8.67 12.82 -10.86
N LEU A 417 8.34 12.20 -12.00
CA LEU A 417 8.21 12.89 -13.28
C LEU A 417 7.15 14.01 -13.24
N ASN A 418 5.96 13.72 -12.70
CA ASN A 418 4.86 14.68 -12.63
C ASN A 418 5.20 15.87 -11.72
N LEU A 419 5.87 15.60 -10.60
CA LEU A 419 6.37 16.65 -9.72
C LEU A 419 7.45 17.51 -10.40
N LYS A 420 8.35 16.91 -11.19
CA LYS A 420 9.34 17.64 -11.98
C LYS A 420 8.68 18.58 -12.97
N LYS A 421 7.78 18.07 -13.83
CA LYS A 421 7.08 18.87 -14.84
C LYS A 421 6.33 20.05 -14.21
N LYS A 422 5.59 19.80 -13.13
CA LYS A 422 4.84 20.84 -12.42
C LYS A 422 5.70 21.95 -11.79
N ARG A 423 6.99 21.71 -11.56
CA ARG A 423 7.92 22.77 -11.09
C ARG A 423 8.53 23.55 -12.24
N GLU A 424 8.50 23.01 -13.46
CA GLU A 424 8.98 23.65 -14.68
C GLU A 424 7.89 24.48 -15.38
N ASP A 425 6.61 24.10 -15.20
CA ASP A 425 5.41 24.87 -15.57
C ASP A 425 5.16 26.03 -14.58
#